data_AF-A0A1H7MCT1-F1
#
_entry.id   AF-A0A1H7MCT1-F1
#
_cell.length_a   1.000
_cell.length_b   1.000
_cell.length_c   1.000
_cell.angle_alpha   90.00
_cell.angle_beta   90.00
_cell.angle_gamma   90.00
#
_symmetry.space_group_name_H-M   'P 1'
#
loop_
_entity.id
_entity.type
_entity.pdbx_description
1 polymer ?
#
loop_
_entity_poly.entity_id
_entity_poly.type
_entity_poly.pdbx_seq_one_letter_code
_entity_poly.pdbx_strand_id
1 'polypeptide(L)'
;MSTGTARDLGALLLAGVAGAAHLVVGYFYLVSGLAVPLYALLPLWVLWLVLAAWLVRLALARSWWTPMVPVLAAAVLVLTVAVGGWLLGWQA
;
A
#
# COMPACT_ATOMS: atom_id res chain seq x y z
N MET A 1 -13.18 -32.37 8.87
CA MET A 1 -13.00 -31.07 9.58
C MET A 1 -11.63 -30.42 9.30
N SER A 2 -11.03 -30.60 8.11
CA SER A 2 -9.63 -30.21 7.81
C SER A 2 -9.48 -29.01 6.86
N THR A 3 -10.54 -28.64 6.13
CA THR A 3 -10.49 -27.59 5.09
C THR A 3 -10.46 -26.16 5.65
N GLY A 4 -10.95 -25.93 6.86
CA GLY A 4 -10.95 -24.61 7.50
C GLY A 4 -9.55 -24.12 7.86
N THR A 5 -8.75 -24.99 8.49
CA THR A 5 -7.39 -24.65 8.96
C THR A 5 -6.44 -24.31 7.81
N ALA A 6 -6.52 -25.04 6.70
CA ALA A 6 -5.70 -24.77 5.52
C ALA A 6 -6.08 -23.44 4.83
N ARG A 7 -7.38 -23.11 4.78
CA ARG A 7 -7.88 -21.84 4.23
C ARG A 7 -7.43 -20.66 5.08
N ASP A 8 -7.44 -20.81 6.40
CA ASP A 8 -7.00 -19.78 7.34
C ASP A 8 -5.49 -19.53 7.25
N LEU A 9 -4.68 -20.59 7.13
CA LEU A 9 -3.24 -20.46 6.92
C LEU A 9 -2.93 -19.78 5.59
N GLY A 10 -3.65 -20.14 4.52
CA GLY A 10 -3.51 -19.51 3.20
C GLY A 10 -3.76 -18.01 3.21
N ALA A 11 -4.82 -17.57 3.91
CA ALA A 11 -5.12 -16.14 4.05
C ALA A 11 -4.02 -15.37 4.82
N LEU A 12 -3.44 -15.99 5.86
CA LEU A 12 -2.35 -15.39 6.63
C LEU A 12 -1.04 -15.30 5.83
N LEU A 13 -0.69 -16.33 5.06
CA LEU A 13 0.46 -16.29 4.16
C LEU A 13 0.30 -15.20 3.11
N LEU A 14 -0.89 -15.09 2.52
CA LEU A 14 -1.22 -14.04 1.56
C LEU A 14 -1.12 -12.65 2.20
N ALA A 15 -1.58 -12.49 3.43
CA ALA A 15 -1.42 -11.25 4.19
C ALA A 15 0.06 -10.90 4.42
N GLY A 16 0.91 -11.89 4.71
CA GLY A 16 2.36 -11.70 4.85
C GLY A 16 3.00 -11.20 3.55
N VAL A 17 2.67 -11.83 2.41
CA VAL A 17 3.13 -11.40 1.08
C VAL A 17 2.63 -9.99 0.75
N ALA A 18 1.35 -9.71 1.01
CA ALA A 18 0.77 -8.39 0.80
C ALA A 18 1.44 -7.32 1.68
N GLY A 19 1.76 -7.65 2.93
CA GLY A 19 2.50 -6.77 3.83
C GLY A 19 3.90 -6.45 3.30
N ALA A 20 4.64 -7.45 2.84
CA ALA A 20 5.95 -7.25 2.21
C ALA A 20 5.84 -6.36 0.96
N ALA A 21 4.86 -6.60 0.09
CA ALA A 21 4.60 -5.74 -1.06
C ALA A 21 4.24 -4.31 -0.66
N HIS A 22 3.45 -4.11 0.41
CA HIS A 22 3.09 -2.78 0.91
C HIS A 22 4.31 -2.00 1.44
N LEU A 23 5.28 -2.70 2.04
CA LEU A 23 6.56 -2.11 2.46
C LEU A 23 7.43 -1.72 1.25
N VAL A 24 7.47 -2.56 0.21
CA VAL A 24 8.15 -2.20 -1.06
C VAL A 24 7.54 -0.93 -1.66
N VAL A 25 6.21 -0.82 -1.66
CA VAL A 25 5.53 0.42 -2.06
C VAL A 25 5.91 1.59 -1.14
N GLY A 26 5.99 1.35 0.17
CA GLY A 26 6.43 2.35 1.15
C GLY A 26 7.84 2.88 0.88
N TYR A 27 8.77 2.05 0.38
CA TYR A 27 10.08 2.52 -0.07
C TYR A 27 9.95 3.55 -1.22
N PHE A 28 9.07 3.30 -2.19
CA PHE A 28 8.83 4.27 -3.26
C PHE A 28 8.17 5.56 -2.77
N TYR A 29 7.31 5.50 -1.75
CA TYR A 29 6.79 6.70 -1.08
C TYR A 29 7.93 7.53 -0.46
N LEU A 30 8.90 6.88 0.18
CA LEU A 30 10.05 7.55 0.78
C LEU A 30 10.93 8.21 -0.29
N VAL A 31 11.28 7.48 -1.36
CA VAL A 31 12.10 8.00 -2.47
C VAL A 31 11.37 9.11 -3.23
N SER A 32 10.04 9.01 -3.38
CA SER A 32 9.26 10.06 -4.06
C SER A 32 9.34 11.41 -3.35
N GLY A 33 9.69 11.46 -2.07
CA GLY A 33 9.94 12.71 -1.34
C GLY A 33 11.10 13.54 -1.87
N LEU A 34 11.94 12.99 -2.76
CA LEU A 34 12.97 13.74 -3.47
C LEU A 34 12.41 14.63 -4.60
N ALA A 35 11.26 14.24 -5.18
CA ALA A 35 10.63 14.91 -6.32
C ALA A 35 9.27 15.56 -5.97
N VAL A 36 8.58 15.03 -4.96
CA VAL A 36 7.23 15.46 -4.57
C VAL A 36 7.33 16.51 -3.45
N PRO A 37 6.67 17.67 -3.58
CA PRO A 37 6.64 18.68 -2.52
C PRO A 37 6.07 18.14 -1.21
N LEU A 38 6.62 18.61 -0.09
CA LEU A 38 6.24 18.12 1.25
C LEU A 38 4.74 18.23 1.54
N TYR A 39 4.08 19.30 1.06
CA TYR A 39 2.63 19.49 1.26
C TYR A 39 1.78 18.39 0.62
N ALA A 40 2.25 17.77 -0.47
CA ALA A 40 1.57 16.66 -1.13
C ALA A 40 2.04 15.30 -0.58
N LEU A 41 3.31 15.22 -0.18
CA LEU A 41 3.90 14.02 0.39
C LEU A 41 3.27 13.64 1.73
N LEU A 42 3.00 14.61 2.62
CA LEU A 42 2.43 14.35 3.94
C LEU A 42 1.05 13.65 3.86
N PRO A 43 0.06 14.14 3.08
CA PRO A 43 -1.18 13.42 2.85
C PRO A 43 -0.98 12.01 2.29
N LEU A 44 -0.01 11.83 1.39
CA LEU A 44 0.32 10.52 0.82
C LEU A 44 0.76 9.55 1.93
N TRP A 45 1.66 9.99 2.80
CA TRP A 45 2.16 9.18 3.92
C TRP A 45 1.06 8.81 4.90
N VAL A 46 0.18 9.75 5.23
CA VAL A 46 -0.99 9.48 6.08
C VAL A 46 -1.87 8.42 5.45
N LEU A 47 -2.18 8.54 4.16
CA LEU A 47 -2.97 7.55 3.44
C LEU A 47 -2.29 6.18 3.41
N TRP A 48 -0.98 6.12 3.18
CA TRP A 48 -0.21 4.87 3.20
C TRP A 48 -0.25 4.18 4.58
N LEU A 49 -0.17 4.96 5.67
CA LEU A 49 -0.31 4.45 7.04
C LEU A 49 -1.74 3.95 7.32
N VAL A 50 -2.76 4.66 6.83
CA VAL A 50 -4.17 4.23 6.92
C VAL A 50 -4.37 2.91 6.18
N LEU A 51 -3.80 2.77 4.99
CA LEU A 51 -3.82 1.52 4.23
C LEU A 51 -3.09 0.40 4.97
N ALA A 52 -1.95 0.67 5.59
CA ALA A 52 -1.24 -0.33 6.42
C ALA A 52 -2.11 -0.81 7.59
N ALA A 53 -2.77 0.12 8.31
CA ALA A 53 -3.71 -0.24 9.38
C ALA A 53 -4.90 -1.07 8.85
N TRP A 54 -5.37 -0.76 7.63
CA TRP A 54 -6.42 -1.55 6.99
C TRP A 54 -5.96 -2.95 6.60
N LEU A 55 -4.73 -3.10 6.08
CA LEU A 55 -4.13 -4.41 5.81
C LEU A 55 -4.05 -5.25 7.08
N VAL A 56 -3.63 -4.67 8.20
CA VAL A 56 -3.61 -5.35 9.50
C VAL A 56 -5.02 -5.82 9.89
N ARG A 57 -6.04 -4.96 9.75
CA ARG A 57 -7.43 -5.35 10.01
C ARG A 57 -7.90 -6.50 9.12
N LEU A 58 -7.57 -6.47 7.83
CA LEU A 58 -7.92 -7.54 6.89
C LEU A 58 -7.19 -8.85 7.21
N ALA A 59 -5.92 -8.77 7.62
CA ALA A 59 -5.12 -9.91 8.04
C ALA A 59 -5.69 -10.56 9.31
N LEU A 60 -6.06 -9.76 10.32
CA LEU A 60 -6.71 -10.24 11.54
C LEU A 60 -8.07 -10.88 11.25
N ALA A 61 -8.81 -10.36 10.27
CA ALA A 61 -10.05 -10.95 9.78
C ALA A 61 -9.85 -12.17 8.85
N ARG A 62 -8.60 -12.61 8.61
CA ARG A 62 -8.24 -13.70 7.68
C ARG A 62 -8.86 -13.51 6.28
N SER A 63 -8.94 -12.26 5.84
CA SER A 63 -9.52 -11.90 4.55
C SER A 63 -8.54 -12.16 3.41
N TRP A 64 -9.06 -12.70 2.30
CA TRP A 64 -8.30 -12.91 1.07
C TRP A 64 -8.08 -11.62 0.27
N TRP A 65 -8.66 -10.50 0.71
CA TRP A 65 -8.56 -9.19 0.08
C TRP A 65 -7.31 -8.39 0.47
N THR A 66 -6.42 -8.95 1.31
CA THR A 66 -5.16 -8.29 1.70
C THR A 66 -4.30 -7.82 0.53
N PRO A 67 -4.23 -8.47 -0.65
CA PRO A 67 -3.44 -7.98 -1.79
C PRO A 67 -3.98 -6.69 -2.40
N MET A 68 -5.25 -6.35 -2.16
CA MET A 68 -5.84 -5.13 -2.72
C MET A 68 -5.21 -3.87 -2.12
N VAL A 69 -4.71 -3.96 -0.89
CA VAL A 69 -4.09 -2.82 -0.19
C VAL A 69 -2.79 -2.33 -0.84
N PRO A 70 -1.76 -3.18 -1.07
CA PRO A 70 -0.54 -2.72 -1.76
C PRO A 70 -0.81 -2.28 -3.20
N VAL A 71 -1.81 -2.87 -3.88
CA VAL A 71 -2.22 -2.43 -5.23
C VAL A 71 -2.80 -1.01 -5.19
N LEU A 72 -3.69 -0.72 -4.24
CA LEU A 72 -4.24 0.63 -4.05
C LEU A 72 -3.15 1.63 -3.69
N ALA A 73 -2.22 1.27 -2.80
CA ALA A 73 -1.10 2.13 -2.43
C ALA A 73 -0.21 2.46 -3.65
N ALA A 74 0.13 1.46 -4.46
CA ALA A 74 0.90 1.66 -5.69
C ALA A 74 0.15 2.53 -6.69
N ALA A 75 -1.15 2.29 -6.88
CA ALA A 75 -1.99 3.05 -7.80
C ALA A 75 -2.05 4.53 -7.41
N VAL A 76 -2.29 4.82 -6.12
CA VAL A 76 -2.30 6.21 -5.60
C VAL A 76 -0.97 6.89 -5.85
N LEU A 77 0.15 6.25 -5.54
CA LEU A 77 1.48 6.83 -5.76
C LEU A 77 1.71 7.16 -7.24
N VAL A 78 1.44 6.21 -8.14
CA VAL A 78 1.59 6.40 -9.59
C VAL A 78 0.72 7.55 -10.07
N LEU A 79 -0.55 7.59 -9.65
CA LEU A 79 -1.47 8.67 -10.00
C LEU A 79 -0.96 10.03 -9.50
N THR A 80 -0.48 10.12 -8.26
CA THR A 80 0.03 11.38 -7.72
C THR A 80 1.26 11.87 -8.46
N VAL A 81 2.23 10.99 -8.75
CA VAL A 81 3.43 11.37 -9.50
C VAL A 81 3.08 11.77 -10.94
N ALA A 82 2.24 10.99 -11.62
CA ALA A 82 1.78 11.30 -12.97
C ALA A 82 1.04 12.63 -13.03
N VAL A 83 0.05 12.84 -12.15
CA VAL A 83 -0.75 14.07 -12.10
C VAL A 83 0.11 15.27 -11.67
N GLY A 84 0.99 15.09 -10.70
CA GLY A 84 1.93 16.11 -10.25
C GLY A 84 2.90 16.55 -11.35
N GLY A 85 3.44 15.60 -12.10
CA GLY A 85 4.30 15.89 -13.26
C GLY A 85 3.55 16.59 -14.39
N TRP A 86 2.34 16.13 -14.73
CA TRP A 86 1.56 16.66 -15.85
C TRP A 86 0.91 18.02 -15.57
N LEU A 87 0.31 18.20 -14.39
CA LEU A 87 -0.50 19.38 -14.07
C LEU A 87 0.25 20.42 -13.23
N LEU A 88 1.17 19.97 -12.38
CA LEU A 88 1.84 20.83 -11.39
C LEU A 88 3.33 21.02 -11.70
N GLY A 89 3.83 20.41 -12.78
CA GLY A 89 5.20 20.53 -13.24
C GLY A 89 6.23 19.97 -12.25
N TRP A 90 5.85 19.01 -11.39
CA TRP A 90 6.80 18.38 -10.47
C TRP A 90 7.82 17.59 -11.27
N GLN A 91 9.10 17.91 -11.09
CA GLN A 91 10.24 17.23 -11.70
C GLN A 91 11.10 16.65 -10.57
N ALA A 92 11.70 15.49 -10.84
CA ALA A 92 12.75 14.93 -9.99
C ALA A 92 14.08 15.66 -10.24
#